data_AF-A0A0M4LS14-F1
#
_entry.id   AF-A0A0M4LS14-F1
#
_cell.length_a   1.000
_cell.length_b   1.000
_cell.length_c   1.000
_cell.angle_alpha   90.00
_cell.angle_beta   90.00
_cell.angle_gamma   90.00
#
_symmetry.space_group_name_H-M   'P 1'
#
loop_
_entity.id
_entity.type
_entity.pdbx_description
1 polymer ?
#
loop_
_entity_poly.entity_id
_entity_poly.type
_entity_poly.pdbx_seq_one_letter_code
_entity_poly.pdbx_strand_id
1 'polypeptide(L)' 'MSGRLKQEFFHKRSFAGVSMDGFINMLNDYMVWYRDRRIKTEFGMSIMDRRRELGLVA' A
#
# COMPACT_ATOMS: atom_id res chain seq x y z
N MET A 1 -10.70 -0.20 -10.65
CA MET A 1 -9.96 -0.76 -9.49
C MET A 1 -9.95 0.22 -8.30
N SER A 2 -11.13 0.70 -7.82
CA SER A 2 -11.18 1.87 -6.90
C SER A 2 -12.07 1.70 -5.64
N GLY A 3 -13.02 0.76 -5.63
CA GLY A 3 -13.97 0.61 -4.52
C GLY A 3 -13.41 -0.08 -3.26
N ARG A 4 -12.68 -1.19 -3.43
CA ARG A 4 -12.24 -2.04 -2.30
C ARG A 4 -11.12 -1.42 -1.45
N LEU A 5 -10.15 -0.76 -2.09
CA LEU A 5 -9.03 -0.11 -1.41
C LEU A 5 -9.50 0.97 -0.43
N LYS A 6 -10.44 1.82 -0.90
CA LYS A 6 -11.06 2.85 -0.06
C LYS A 6 -11.82 2.21 1.09
N GLN A 7 -12.63 1.19 0.82
CA GLN A 7 -13.35 0.50 1.89
C GLN A 7 -12.39 -0.07 2.94
N GLU A 8 -11.34 -0.80 2.56
CA GLU A 8 -10.39 -1.39 3.53
C GLU A 8 -9.62 -0.35 4.35
N PHE A 9 -9.28 0.80 3.78
CA PHE A 9 -8.60 1.87 4.51
C PHE A 9 -9.53 2.58 5.51
N PHE A 10 -10.77 2.86 5.10
CA PHE A 10 -11.75 3.60 5.89
C PHE A 10 -12.61 2.71 6.81
N HIS A 11 -12.58 1.39 6.66
CA HIS A 11 -13.39 0.48 7.45
C HIS A 11 -12.89 0.41 8.90
N LYS A 12 -13.77 0.78 9.84
CA LYS A 12 -13.54 0.73 11.30
C LYS A 12 -12.31 1.49 11.82
N ARG A 13 -11.77 2.44 11.05
CA ARG A 13 -10.70 3.34 11.50
C ARG A 13 -11.26 4.72 11.81
N SER A 14 -11.07 5.17 13.05
CA SER A 14 -11.33 6.56 13.43
C SER A 14 -10.08 7.40 13.17
N PHE A 15 -10.27 8.58 12.59
CA PHE A 15 -9.21 9.57 12.35
C PHE A 15 -9.38 10.81 13.25
N ALA A 16 -10.27 10.74 14.25
CA ALA A 16 -10.50 11.83 15.17
C ALA A 16 -9.22 12.15 15.96
N GLY A 17 -8.81 13.42 15.95
CA GLY A 17 -7.59 13.89 16.62
C GLY A 17 -6.29 13.64 15.84
N VAL A 18 -6.35 13.04 14.65
CA VAL A 18 -5.19 12.87 13.77
C VAL A 18 -4.94 14.18 13.01
N SER A 19 -3.71 14.70 13.07
CA SER A 19 -3.31 15.85 12.26
C SER A 19 -3.31 15.49 10.77
N MET A 20 -3.37 16.50 9.90
CA MET A 20 -3.32 16.28 8.46
C MET A 20 -2.05 15.51 8.04
N ASP A 21 -0.90 15.84 8.63
CA ASP A 21 0.36 15.13 8.37
C ASP A 21 0.32 13.68 8.85
N GLY A 22 -0.29 13.43 10.02
CA GLY A 22 -0.51 12.08 10.53
C GLY A 22 -1.41 11.25 9.62
N PHE A 23 -2.44 11.88 9.05
CA PHE A 23 -3.33 11.24 8.08
C PHE A 23 -2.58 10.88 6.79
N ILE A 24 -1.77 11.81 6.26
CA ILE A 24 -0.95 11.59 5.05
C ILE A 24 0.03 10.43 5.26
N ASN A 25 0.72 10.39 6.40
CA ASN A 25 1.64 9.30 6.73
C ASN A 25 0.92 7.96 6.82
N MET A 26 -0.23 7.91 7.49
CA MET A 26 -0.99 6.67 7.65
C MET A 26 -1.55 6.15 6.32
N LEU A 27 -1.93 7.06 5.41
CA LEU A 27 -2.31 6.71 4.04
C LEU A 27 -1.11 6.19 3.25
N ASN A 28 0.05 6.85 3.33
CA ASN A 28 1.26 6.44 2.64
C ASN A 28 1.71 5.03 3.06
N ASP A 29 1.75 4.75 4.37
CA ASP A 29 2.11 3.43 4.90
C ASP A 29 1.14 2.34 4.44
N TYR A 30 -0.15 2.63 4.42
CA TYR A 30 -1.15 1.71 3.91
C TYR A 30 -0.99 1.43 2.42
N MET A 31 -0.66 2.44 1.61
CA MET A 31 -0.43 2.27 0.18
C MET A 31 0.84 1.44 -0.10
N VAL A 32 1.89 1.61 0.71
CA VAL A 32 3.09 0.77 0.67
C VAL A 32 2.74 -0.68 1.00
N TRP A 33 2.04 -0.91 2.11
CA TRP A 33 1.62 -2.24 2.53
C TRP A 33 0.70 -2.92 1.51
N TYR A 34 -0.28 -2.20 0.95
CA TYR A 34 -1.22 -2.73 -0.03
C TYR A 34 -0.49 -3.16 -1.30
N ARG A 35 0.42 -2.32 -1.79
CA ARG A 35 1.30 -2.65 -2.93
C ARG A 35 2.10 -3.92 -2.65
N ASP A 36 2.81 -3.97 -1.52
CA ASP A 36 3.69 -5.10 -1.22
C ASP A 36 2.92 -6.39 -1.00
N ARG A 37 1.77 -6.35 -0.30
CA ARG A 37 0.93 -7.54 -0.09
C ARG A 37 0.22 -8.00 -1.35
N ARG A 38 -0.37 -7.11 -2.14
CA ARG A 38 -1.08 -7.51 -3.37
C ARG A 38 -0.10 -8.04 -4.41
N ILE A 39 1.07 -7.43 -4.57
CA ILE A 39 2.05 -7.92 -5.53
C ILE A 39 2.67 -9.24 -5.08
N LYS A 40 2.99 -9.41 -3.78
CA LYS A 40 3.44 -10.72 -3.28
C LYS A 40 2.39 -11.81 -3.44
N THR A 41 1.09 -11.48 -3.36
CA THR A 41 0.01 -12.47 -3.50
C THR A 41 -0.33 -12.76 -4.96
N GLU A 42 -0.25 -11.77 -5.86
CA GLU A 42 -0.54 -11.93 -7.30
C GLU A 42 0.66 -12.47 -8.10
N PHE A 43 1.89 -12.17 -7.69
CA PHE A 43 3.13 -12.58 -8.38
C PHE A 43 4.02 -13.53 -7.59
N GLY A 44 3.68 -13.87 -6.34
CA GLY A 44 4.51 -14.72 -5.47
C GLY A 44 5.77 -14.04 -4.91
N MET A 45 6.09 -12.81 -5.33
CA MET A 45 7.31 -12.08 -4.96
C MET A 45 7.08 -10.56 -4.93
N SER A 46 7.98 -9.77 -4.31
CA SER A 46 7.78 -8.31 -4.22
C SER A 46 8.03 -7.58 -5.55
N ILE A 47 7.50 -6.35 -5.73
CA ILE A 47 7.82 -5.52 -6.91
C ILE A 47 9.31 -5.29 -7.06
N MET A 48 10.03 -5.11 -5.94
CA MET A 48 11.47 -4.90 -5.96
C MET A 48 12.22 -6.13 -6.46
N ASP A 49 11.80 -7.31 -6.01
CA ASP A 49 12.35 -8.58 -6.53
C ASP A 49 12.04 -8.72 -8.01
N ARG A 50 10.82 -8.40 -8.44
CA ARG A 50 10.44 -8.45 -9.85
C ARG A 50 11.20 -7.43 -10.71
N ARG A 51 11.43 -6.23 -10.20
CA ARG A 51 12.25 -5.21 -10.86
C ARG A 51 13.70 -5.67 -10.99
N ARG A 52 14.24 -6.35 -9.97
CA ARG A 52 15.58 -6.93 -10.02
C ARG A 52 15.67 -8.06 -11.04
N GLU A 53 14.69 -8.96 -11.11
CA GLU A 53 14.62 -10.00 -12.16
C GLU A 53 14.56 -9.40 -13.57
N LEU A 54 13.81 -8.31 -13.74
CA LEU A 54 13.68 -7.63 -15.02
C LEU A 54 14.88 -6.73 -15.37
N GLY A 55 15.90 -6.65 -14.51
CA GLY A 55 17.05 -5.76 -14.72
C GLY A 55 16.70 -4.27 -14.70
N LEU A 56 15.57 -3.90 -14.07
CA LEU A 56 15.06 -2.52 -13.98
C LEU A 56 15.56 -1.78 -12.72
N VAL A 57 16.46 -2.42 -11.96
CA VAL A 57 17.16 -1.80 -10.83
C VAL A 57 18.60 -1.60 -11.28
N ALA A 58 19.03 -0.34 -11.36
CA ALA A 58 20.41 0.06 -11.63
C ALA A 58 21.31 -0.20 -10.41
#